data_AF-Q2VSX0-F1
#
_entry.id   AF-Q2VSX0-F1
#
_cell.length_a   1.000
_cell.length_b   1.000
_cell.length_c   1.000
_cell.angle_alpha   90.00
_cell.angle_beta   90.00
_cell.angle_gamma   90.00
#
_symmetry.space_group_name_H-M   'P 1'
#
loop_
_entity.id
_entity.type
_entity.pdbx_description
1 polymer ?
#
loop_
_entity_poly.entity_id
_entity_poly.type
_entity_poly.pdbx_seq_one_letter_code
_entity_poly.pdbx_strand_id
1 'polypeptide(L)'
;VSANCFAGYFLPNFNQPGATSPPRDKVVILGDGTAKAVYNKEEDIDTFTIKAAEDPRTLNKIVYIRPPVNTYSFNDLVALWEKKIGKTLEKIYVPEEQILKNIQEAAIPMNIIFSLGHAVFVLGDQTYFEIEPSFGAEASELYPDVKYTTVDEYLDQFV
;
A
#
# COMPACT_ATOMS: atom_id res chain seq x y z
N VAL A 1 -9.87 -13.04 0.78
CA VAL A 1 -8.82 -12.38 -0.03
C VAL A 1 -8.21 -11.25 0.78
N SER A 2 -6.88 -11.16 0.84
CA SER A 2 -6.14 -10.05 1.43
C SER A 2 -5.67 -9.11 0.31
N ALA A 3 -6.33 -7.97 0.19
CA ALA A 3 -6.14 -7.01 -0.89
C ALA A 3 -5.07 -5.95 -0.62
N ASN A 4 -4.59 -5.85 0.62
CA ASN A 4 -3.64 -4.84 1.09
C ASN A 4 -4.17 -3.40 0.91
N CYS A 5 -3.36 -2.44 0.44
CA CYS A 5 -3.78 -1.06 0.25
C CYS A 5 -4.57 -0.89 -1.05
N PHE A 6 -5.74 -0.26 -0.97
CA PHE A 6 -6.48 0.20 -2.15
C PHE A 6 -5.77 1.39 -2.78
N ALA A 7 -5.44 1.30 -4.06
CA ALA A 7 -4.75 2.34 -4.80
C ALA A 7 -5.50 3.67 -4.71
N GLY A 8 -6.82 3.66 -4.93
CA GLY A 8 -7.69 4.83 -4.87
C GLY A 8 -7.78 5.52 -3.50
N TYR A 9 -7.46 4.82 -2.42
CA TYR A 9 -7.42 5.42 -1.09
C TYR A 9 -6.03 5.98 -0.72
N PHE A 10 -4.97 5.21 -0.98
CA PHE A 10 -3.63 5.51 -0.46
C PHE A 10 -2.76 6.32 -1.42
N LEU A 11 -2.89 6.12 -2.74
CA LEU A 11 -2.02 6.78 -3.72
C LEU A 11 -2.41 8.24 -4.02
N PRO A 12 -3.68 8.67 -3.99
CA PRO A 12 -4.00 10.07 -4.23
C PRO A 12 -3.52 11.02 -3.14
N ASN A 13 -3.29 10.57 -1.92
CA ASN A 13 -2.93 11.45 -0.80
C ASN A 13 -1.59 11.10 -0.15
N PHE A 14 -0.94 9.99 -0.54
CA PHE A 14 0.30 9.49 0.05
C PHE A 14 0.17 9.37 1.57
N ASN A 15 -0.97 8.84 2.05
CA ASN A 15 -1.28 8.71 3.47
C ASN A 15 -1.20 10.05 4.25
N GLN A 16 -1.43 11.19 3.58
CA GLN A 16 -1.51 12.50 4.22
C GLN A 16 -2.97 12.90 4.41
N PRO A 17 -3.49 12.91 5.65
CA PRO A 17 -4.89 13.24 5.89
C PRO A 17 -5.27 14.62 5.34
N GLY A 18 -6.38 14.67 4.60
CA GLY A 18 -6.91 15.89 3.99
C GLY A 18 -6.28 16.28 2.65
N ALA A 19 -5.21 15.61 2.20
CA ALA A 19 -4.69 15.79 0.85
C ALA A 19 -5.60 15.10 -0.19
N THR A 20 -5.77 15.72 -1.35
CA THR A 20 -6.60 15.21 -2.47
C THR A 20 -5.78 14.88 -3.72
N SER A 21 -4.48 15.15 -3.70
CA SER A 21 -3.53 14.81 -4.76
C SER A 21 -2.14 14.54 -4.17
N PRO A 22 -1.29 13.76 -4.85
CA PRO A 22 0.04 13.46 -4.36
C PRO A 22 0.86 14.74 -4.11
N PRO A 23 1.69 14.80 -3.06
CA PRO A 23 2.40 16.01 -2.67
C PRO A 23 3.39 16.50 -3.74
N ARG A 24 3.46 17.81 -3.97
CA ARG A 24 4.39 18.42 -4.95
C ARG A 24 5.49 19.30 -4.33
N ASP A 25 5.44 19.55 -3.03
CA ASP A 25 6.45 20.35 -2.31
C ASP A 25 7.09 19.57 -1.16
N LYS A 26 6.25 18.98 -0.32
CA LYS A 26 6.66 18.31 0.92
C LYS A 26 5.85 17.05 1.15
N VAL A 27 6.50 16.02 1.68
CA VAL A 27 5.89 14.74 2.01
C VAL A 27 6.24 14.33 3.45
N VAL A 28 5.22 13.84 4.16
CA VAL A 28 5.38 13.23 5.48
C VAL A 28 5.57 11.72 5.31
N ILE A 29 6.60 11.18 5.95
CA ILE A 29 6.97 9.76 5.91
C ILE A 29 6.90 9.24 7.34
N LEU A 30 6.14 8.17 7.56
CA LEU A 30 6.02 7.52 8.87
C LEU A 30 7.22 6.61 9.10
N GLY A 31 7.83 6.67 10.29
CA GLY A 31 9.04 5.92 10.61
C GLY A 31 10.22 6.36 9.76
N ASP A 32 11.01 5.40 9.28
CA ASP A 32 12.13 5.62 8.36
C ASP A 32 11.76 5.46 6.88
N GLY A 33 10.50 5.08 6.60
CA GLY A 33 9.96 4.87 5.25
C GLY A 33 10.46 3.62 4.53
N THR A 34 11.12 2.68 5.23
CA THR A 34 11.71 1.46 4.62
C THR A 34 10.77 0.26 4.59
N ALA A 35 9.78 0.21 5.50
CA ALA A 35 8.75 -0.82 5.49
C ALA A 35 7.98 -0.83 4.16
N LYS A 36 7.70 -2.02 3.64
CA LYS A 36 7.03 -2.19 2.34
C LYS A 36 5.52 -2.29 2.51
N ALA A 37 4.82 -1.64 1.59
CA ALA A 37 3.38 -1.69 1.42
C ALA A 37 3.05 -2.15 -0.01
N VAL A 38 1.89 -2.77 -0.16
CA VAL A 38 1.39 -3.30 -1.42
C VAL A 38 0.14 -2.54 -1.80
N TYR A 39 0.15 -1.94 -2.99
CA TYR A 39 -0.95 -1.11 -3.50
C TYR A 39 -1.62 -1.79 -4.68
N ASN A 40 -2.92 -2.07 -4.58
CA ASN A 40 -3.65 -2.72 -5.67
C ASN A 40 -4.84 -1.86 -6.08
N LYS A 41 -5.04 -1.71 -7.38
CA LYS A 41 -6.21 -1.04 -7.93
C LYS A 41 -7.45 -1.89 -7.67
N GLU A 42 -8.55 -1.25 -7.33
CA GLU A 42 -9.79 -1.85 -6.88
C GLU A 42 -10.37 -2.83 -7.92
N GLU A 43 -10.31 -2.50 -9.20
CA GLU A 43 -10.76 -3.39 -10.29
C GLU A 43 -9.86 -4.63 -10.46
N ASP A 44 -8.57 -4.53 -10.14
CA ASP A 44 -7.67 -5.69 -10.16
C ASP A 44 -7.92 -6.58 -8.95
N ILE A 45 -8.23 -5.99 -7.79
CA ILE A 45 -8.66 -6.71 -6.60
C ILE A 45 -9.93 -7.53 -6.89
N ASP A 46 -10.91 -6.93 -7.57
CA ASP A 46 -12.12 -7.62 -8.01
C ASP A 46 -11.79 -8.80 -8.93
N THR A 47 -10.99 -8.56 -9.96
CA THR A 47 -10.57 -9.59 -10.92
C THR A 47 -9.91 -10.80 -10.23
N PHE A 48 -8.96 -10.56 -9.32
CA PHE A 48 -8.31 -11.62 -8.56
C PHE A 48 -9.27 -12.33 -7.59
N THR A 49 -10.20 -11.58 -6.98
CA THR A 49 -11.19 -12.13 -6.06
C THR A 49 -12.14 -13.08 -6.77
N ILE A 50 -12.65 -12.71 -7.95
CA ILE A 50 -13.54 -13.56 -8.75
C ILE A 50 -12.82 -14.82 -9.24
N LYS A 51 -11.58 -14.69 -9.75
CA LYS A 51 -10.76 -15.85 -10.13
C LYS A 51 -10.53 -16.80 -8.96
N ALA A 52 -10.28 -16.25 -7.77
CA ALA A 52 -10.08 -17.04 -6.56
C ALA A 52 -11.32 -17.76 -6.05
N ALA A 53 -12.53 -17.24 -6.29
CA ALA A 53 -13.77 -17.81 -5.76
C ALA A 53 -14.07 -19.21 -6.32
N GLU A 54 -13.69 -19.47 -7.57
CA GLU A 54 -14.00 -20.73 -8.29
C GLU A 54 -12.77 -21.65 -8.44
N ASP A 55 -11.61 -21.26 -7.93
CA ASP A 55 -10.38 -22.03 -8.07
C ASP A 55 -10.19 -23.00 -6.89
N PRO A 56 -10.20 -24.34 -7.11
CA PRO A 56 -10.02 -25.30 -6.03
C PRO A 56 -8.65 -25.16 -5.30
N ARG A 57 -7.65 -24.52 -5.92
CA ARG A 57 -6.34 -24.25 -5.30
C ARG A 57 -6.43 -23.25 -4.13
N THR A 58 -7.50 -22.46 -4.04
CA THR A 58 -7.72 -21.44 -3.00
C THR A 58 -8.62 -21.92 -1.86
N LEU A 59 -9.18 -23.14 -1.95
CA LEU A 59 -10.07 -23.71 -0.94
C LEU A 59 -9.39 -23.73 0.43
N ASN A 60 -10.05 -23.12 1.43
CA ASN A 60 -9.54 -22.98 2.80
C ASN A 60 -8.20 -22.25 2.91
N LYS A 61 -7.87 -21.36 1.96
CA LYS A 61 -6.65 -20.53 1.99
C LYS A 61 -6.96 -19.05 2.05
N ILE A 62 -6.01 -18.28 2.55
CA ILE A 62 -5.96 -16.83 2.36
C ILE A 62 -5.27 -16.55 1.01
N VAL A 63 -6.01 -15.98 0.07
CA VAL A 63 -5.40 -15.47 -1.18
C VAL A 63 -4.89 -14.05 -0.92
N TYR A 64 -3.59 -13.86 -1.02
CA TYR A 64 -2.92 -12.57 -0.89
C TYR A 64 -2.67 -11.98 -2.27
N ILE A 65 -2.93 -10.69 -2.45
CA ILE A 65 -2.60 -9.96 -3.67
C ILE A 65 -1.36 -9.12 -3.38
N ARG A 66 -0.17 -9.70 -3.60
CA ARG A 66 1.15 -9.09 -3.35
C ARG A 66 2.03 -9.09 -4.60
N PRO A 67 1.57 -8.51 -5.73
CA PRO A 67 2.40 -8.44 -6.92
C PRO A 67 3.69 -7.65 -6.65
N PRO A 68 4.87 -8.19 -6.99
CA PRO A 68 6.15 -7.54 -6.70
C PRO A 68 6.25 -6.12 -7.28
N VAL A 69 5.65 -5.88 -8.44
CA VAL A 69 5.68 -4.59 -9.15
C VAL A 69 4.91 -3.49 -8.41
N ASN A 70 3.97 -3.84 -7.54
CA ASN A 70 3.21 -2.89 -6.72
C ASN A 70 3.61 -2.88 -5.24
N THR A 71 4.74 -3.51 -4.92
CA THR A 71 5.26 -3.58 -3.55
C THR A 71 6.36 -2.54 -3.39
N TYR A 72 6.07 -1.45 -2.69
CA TYR A 72 6.98 -0.31 -2.51
C TYR A 72 7.25 -0.06 -1.05
N SER A 73 8.49 0.32 -0.69
CA SER A 73 8.68 1.10 0.52
C SER A 73 8.15 2.52 0.30
N PHE A 74 7.82 3.24 1.37
CA PHE A 74 7.35 4.61 1.21
C PHE A 74 8.43 5.52 0.59
N ASN A 75 9.71 5.26 0.88
CA ASN A 75 10.83 5.93 0.21
C ASN A 75 10.87 5.65 -1.30
N ASP A 76 10.63 4.40 -1.73
CA ASP A 76 10.57 4.04 -3.15
C ASP A 76 9.39 4.72 -3.86
N LEU A 77 8.22 4.78 -3.19
CA LEU A 77 7.04 5.47 -3.70
C LEU A 77 7.29 6.97 -3.90
N VAL A 78 7.95 7.62 -2.94
CA VAL A 78 8.35 9.03 -3.05
C VAL A 78 9.34 9.21 -4.19
N ALA A 79 10.36 8.35 -4.32
CA ALA A 79 11.35 8.43 -5.40
C ALA A 79 10.71 8.27 -6.79
N LEU A 80 9.75 7.33 -6.92
CA LEU A 80 8.94 7.16 -8.13
C LEU A 80 8.18 8.45 -8.47
N TRP A 81 7.54 9.06 -7.48
CA TRP A 81 6.77 10.28 -7.67
C TRP A 81 7.66 11.49 -8.03
N GLU A 82 8.78 11.69 -7.34
CA GLU A 82 9.77 12.73 -7.63
C GLU A 82 10.28 12.64 -9.07
N LYS A 83 10.52 11.42 -9.57
CA LYS A 83 10.89 11.16 -10.95
C LYS A 83 9.78 11.59 -11.92
N LYS A 84 8.51 11.30 -11.62
CA LYS A 84 7.36 11.66 -12.47
C LYS A 84 7.16 13.18 -12.55
N ILE A 85 7.28 13.89 -11.44
CA ILE A 85 7.09 15.35 -11.40
C ILE A 85 8.36 16.16 -11.71
N GLY A 86 9.51 15.50 -11.89
CA GLY A 86 10.79 16.15 -12.16
C GLY A 86 11.27 17.07 -11.03
N LYS A 87 10.88 16.79 -9.78
CA LYS A 87 11.18 17.64 -8.62
C LYS A 87 11.40 16.80 -7.36
N THR A 88 12.42 17.13 -6.60
CA THR A 88 12.67 16.58 -5.26
C THR A 88 11.78 17.28 -4.23
N LEU A 89 11.12 16.48 -3.38
CA LEU A 89 10.27 16.91 -2.28
C LEU A 89 11.08 17.08 -0.98
N GLU A 90 10.67 18.03 -0.16
CA GLU A 90 11.07 18.08 1.25
C GLU A 90 10.47 16.86 1.98
N LYS A 91 11.32 16.04 2.59
CA LYS A 91 10.91 14.82 3.30
C LYS A 91 10.91 15.09 4.79
N ILE A 92 9.79 14.82 5.45
CA ILE A 92 9.68 14.87 6.91
C ILE A 92 9.39 13.47 7.45
N TYR A 93 10.35 12.94 8.19
CA TYR A 93 10.21 11.68 8.88
C TYR A 93 9.59 11.88 10.26
N VAL A 94 8.57 11.09 10.57
CA VAL A 94 7.87 11.12 11.86
C VAL A 94 8.28 9.87 12.65
N PRO A 95 8.97 10.01 13.79
CA PRO A 95 9.39 8.85 14.57
C PRO A 95 8.19 8.10 15.13
N GLU A 96 8.34 6.79 15.31
CA GLU A 96 7.26 5.90 15.79
C GLU A 96 6.63 6.37 17.10
N GLU A 97 7.43 6.83 18.07
CA GLU A 97 6.93 7.37 19.33
C GLU A 97 5.92 8.52 19.13
N GLN A 98 6.20 9.42 18.18
CA GLN A 98 5.28 10.52 17.85
C GLN A 98 4.02 10.00 17.15
N ILE A 99 4.13 8.96 16.33
CA ILE A 99 2.98 8.32 15.68
C ILE A 99 2.07 7.68 16.73
N LEU A 100 2.63 6.93 17.68
CA LEU A 100 1.88 6.31 18.77
C LEU A 100 1.18 7.35 19.66
N LYS A 101 1.85 8.47 19.93
CA LYS A 101 1.23 9.60 20.63
C LYS A 101 0.05 10.18 19.84
N ASN A 102 0.22 10.41 18.54
CA ASN A 102 -0.86 10.91 17.67
C ASN A 102 -2.06 9.96 17.65
N ILE A 103 -1.84 8.65 17.67
CA ILE A 103 -2.92 7.64 17.75
C ILE A 103 -3.71 7.78 19.06
N GLN A 104 -3.02 7.95 20.20
CA GLN A 104 -3.65 8.08 21.51
C GLN A 104 -4.45 9.36 21.67
N GLU A 105 -3.97 10.47 21.08
CA GLU A 105 -4.58 11.80 21.24
C GLU A 105 -5.67 12.11 20.19
N ALA A 106 -5.68 11.41 19.05
CA ALA A 106 -6.63 11.67 17.98
C ALA A 106 -8.05 11.17 18.30
N ALA A 107 -9.05 11.97 17.90
CA ALA A 107 -10.45 11.53 17.92
C ALA A 107 -10.74 10.54 16.78
N ILE A 108 -11.85 9.80 16.90
CA ILE A 108 -12.38 8.97 15.80
C ILE A 108 -12.85 9.90 14.65
N PRO A 109 -12.56 9.56 13.38
CA PRO A 109 -11.88 8.35 12.89
C PRO A 109 -10.36 8.48 12.72
N MET A 110 -9.75 9.61 13.12
CA MET A 110 -8.34 9.89 12.85
C MET A 110 -7.39 8.94 13.58
N ASN A 111 -7.70 8.52 14.81
CA ASN A 111 -6.91 7.50 15.50
C ASN A 111 -6.83 6.18 14.70
N ILE A 112 -7.93 5.78 14.04
CA ILE A 112 -7.96 4.57 13.21
C ILE A 112 -7.06 4.74 11.99
N ILE A 113 -7.14 5.89 11.32
CA ILE A 113 -6.28 6.20 10.15
C ILE A 113 -4.80 6.18 10.56
N PHE A 114 -4.44 6.78 11.68
CA PHE A 114 -3.06 6.77 12.17
C PHE A 114 -2.60 5.36 12.57
N SER A 115 -3.46 4.55 13.20
CA SER A 115 -3.16 3.15 13.52
C SER A 115 -2.94 2.31 12.26
N LEU A 116 -3.75 2.49 11.22
CA LEU A 116 -3.55 1.82 9.93
C LEU A 116 -2.23 2.24 9.28
N GLY A 117 -1.93 3.54 9.30
CA GLY A 117 -0.65 4.06 8.81
C GLY A 117 0.55 3.49 9.55
N HIS A 118 0.47 3.36 10.89
CA HIS A 118 1.52 2.76 11.71
C HIS A 118 1.72 1.28 11.38
N ALA A 119 0.64 0.49 11.36
CA ALA A 119 0.68 -0.94 11.03
C ALA A 119 1.32 -1.20 9.66
N VAL A 120 0.92 -0.43 8.63
CA VAL A 120 1.41 -0.64 7.27
C VAL A 120 2.81 -0.05 7.06
N PHE A 121 3.03 1.22 7.42
CA PHE A 121 4.22 1.96 7.00
C PHE A 121 5.35 1.99 8.03
N VAL A 122 5.12 1.48 9.25
CA VAL A 122 6.16 1.36 10.29
C VAL A 122 6.41 -0.11 10.62
N LEU A 123 5.37 -0.87 10.97
CA LEU A 123 5.51 -2.28 11.32
C LEU A 123 5.67 -3.21 10.11
N GLY A 124 5.23 -2.77 8.92
CA GLY A 124 5.32 -3.56 7.70
C GLY A 124 4.36 -4.75 7.69
N ASP A 125 3.16 -4.60 8.30
CA ASP A 125 2.16 -5.65 8.49
C ASP A 125 1.76 -6.40 7.20
N GLN A 126 1.99 -5.78 6.05
CA GLN A 126 1.70 -6.38 4.74
C GLN A 126 2.82 -7.27 4.20
N THR A 127 4.05 -7.21 4.73
CA THR A 127 5.20 -7.90 4.13
C THR A 127 6.15 -8.54 5.14
N TYR A 128 5.85 -8.52 6.44
CA TYR A 128 6.73 -9.06 7.49
C TYR A 128 6.84 -10.60 7.52
N PHE A 129 6.09 -11.31 6.68
CA PHE A 129 6.06 -12.78 6.65
C PHE A 129 6.00 -13.30 5.22
N GLU A 130 6.51 -14.52 5.04
CA GLU A 130 6.41 -15.28 3.79
C GLU A 130 5.05 -15.98 3.70
N ILE A 131 4.43 -15.97 2.53
CA ILE A 131 3.18 -16.70 2.30
C ILE A 131 3.52 -18.17 2.11
N GLU A 132 3.14 -19.01 3.07
CA GLU A 132 3.35 -20.46 2.95
C GLU A 132 2.16 -21.15 2.27
N PRO A 133 2.41 -22.21 1.46
CA PRO A 133 1.34 -22.98 0.82
C PRO A 133 0.34 -23.62 1.80
N SER A 134 0.72 -23.78 3.07
CA SER A 134 -0.06 -24.36 4.16
C SER A 134 -1.29 -23.53 4.54
N PHE A 135 -1.21 -22.21 4.43
CA PHE A 135 -2.29 -21.29 4.82
C PHE A 135 -2.68 -20.28 3.73
N GLY A 136 -1.83 -20.06 2.73
CA GLY A 136 -2.03 -19.00 1.76
C GLY A 136 -1.61 -19.36 0.34
N ALA A 137 -1.96 -18.44 -0.56
CA ALA A 137 -1.48 -18.42 -1.94
C ALA A 137 -1.36 -16.97 -2.41
N GLU A 138 -0.40 -16.70 -3.31
CA GLU A 138 -0.22 -15.38 -3.91
C GLU A 138 -0.97 -15.32 -5.26
N ALA A 139 -1.77 -14.27 -5.45
CA ALA A 139 -2.71 -14.16 -6.57
C ALA A 139 -1.99 -13.96 -7.92
N SER A 140 -0.95 -13.13 -7.98
CA SER A 140 -0.20 -12.89 -9.22
C SER A 140 0.59 -14.13 -9.67
N GLU A 141 1.00 -15.01 -8.75
CA GLU A 141 1.57 -16.32 -9.06
C GLU A 141 0.52 -17.33 -9.53
N LEU A 142 -0.67 -17.35 -8.91
CA LEU A 142 -1.76 -18.26 -9.30
C LEU A 142 -2.40 -17.92 -10.65
N TYR A 143 -2.43 -16.63 -10.99
CA TYR A 143 -3.09 -16.08 -12.18
C TYR A 143 -2.14 -15.16 -12.97
N PRO A 144 -1.05 -15.70 -13.54
CA PRO A 144 -0.05 -14.89 -14.25
C PRO A 144 -0.59 -14.26 -15.55
N ASP A 145 -1.77 -14.68 -16.01
CA ASP A 145 -2.47 -14.13 -17.16
C ASP A 145 -3.20 -12.79 -16.87
N VAL A 146 -3.44 -12.49 -15.59
CA VAL A 146 -4.08 -11.24 -15.17
C VAL A 146 -3.10 -10.09 -15.33
N LYS A 147 -3.42 -9.17 -16.24
CA LYS A 147 -2.74 -7.87 -16.32
C LYS A 147 -3.35 -6.96 -15.27
N TYR A 148 -2.53 -6.52 -14.32
CA TYR A 148 -2.93 -5.58 -13.28
C TYR A 148 -2.28 -4.21 -13.52
N THR A 149 -2.91 -3.17 -13.01
CA THR A 149 -2.43 -1.79 -13.07
C THR A 149 -1.26 -1.62 -12.12
N THR A 150 -0.14 -1.12 -12.62
CA THR A 150 1.02 -0.84 -11.77
C THR A 150 0.85 0.46 -10.99
N VAL A 151 1.57 0.61 -9.88
CA VAL A 151 1.63 1.92 -9.16
C VAL A 151 2.18 3.02 -10.06
N ASP A 152 3.16 2.70 -10.92
CA ASP A 152 3.73 3.61 -11.91
C ASP A 152 2.64 4.14 -12.87
N GLU A 153 1.90 3.23 -13.52
CA GLU A 153 0.78 3.59 -14.41
C GLU A 153 -0.33 4.33 -13.66
N TYR A 154 -0.67 3.90 -12.43
CA TYR A 154 -1.70 4.55 -11.64
C TYR A 154 -1.34 6.01 -11.34
N LEU A 155 -0.08 6.31 -11.01
CA LEU A 155 0.32 7.67 -10.66
C LEU A 155 0.36 8.63 -11.87
N ASP A 156 0.39 8.13 -13.11
CA ASP A 156 0.39 8.97 -14.31
C ASP A 156 -0.84 9.87 -14.42
N GLN A 157 -1.97 9.49 -13.82
CA GLN A 157 -3.18 10.32 -13.82
C GLN A 157 -3.05 11.62 -13.01
N PHE A 158 -2.00 11.77 -12.20
CA PHE A 158 -1.76 12.94 -11.34
C PHE A 158 -0.64 13.87 -11.82
N VAL A 159 0.06 13.51 -12.91
CA VAL A 159 1.21 14.26 -13.44
C VAL A 159 0.76 15.50 -14.19
#